data_AF-T0YTQ4-F1
#
_entry.id   AF-T0YTQ4-F1
#
_cell.length_a   1.000
_cell.length_b   1.000
_cell.length_c   1.000
_cell.angle_alpha   90.00
_cell.angle_beta   90.00
_cell.angle_gamma   90.00
#
_symmetry.space_group_name_H-M   'P 1'
#
loop_
_entity.id
_entity.type
_entity.pdbx_description
1 polymer ?
#
loop_
_entity_poly.entity_id
_entity_poly.type
_entity_poly.pdbx_seq_one_letter_code
_entity_poly.pdbx_strand_id
1 'polypeptide(L)'
;MPIPAADLKARLRAARVLVVGDAMLDRYLFGDVERISPEAPVPVVRVRREEERLGGAANVALNVKALGPAVTLITAVGNDEPARRLESLLQAHAVESLLGRDPKLYTCVKLRVIGRSQQLVRVDFENQPDHEVLSGLLSDFTRIVPRCDAVLFSDYGKGGL
;
A
#
# COMPACT_ATOMS: atom_id res chain seq x y z
N MET A 1 11.56 -27.07 -23.64
CA MET A 1 10.12 -27.43 -23.53
C MET A 1 9.45 -26.43 -22.60
N PRO A 2 8.23 -25.94 -22.90
CA PRO A 2 7.47 -25.14 -21.94
C PRO A 2 7.17 -25.97 -20.69
N ILE A 3 7.24 -25.34 -19.51
CA ILE A 3 6.87 -25.97 -18.24
C ILE A 3 5.36 -26.25 -18.25
N PRO A 4 4.89 -27.45 -17.93
CA PRO A 4 3.46 -27.73 -17.83
C PRO A 4 2.77 -26.77 -16.82
N ALA A 5 1.58 -26.27 -17.13
CA ALA A 5 0.90 -25.25 -16.31
C ALA A 5 0.66 -25.70 -14.85
N ALA A 6 0.41 -26.99 -14.61
CA ALA A 6 0.25 -27.54 -13.27
C ALA A 6 1.55 -27.48 -12.44
N ASP A 7 2.69 -27.73 -13.09
CA ASP A 7 4.01 -27.65 -12.48
C ASP A 7 4.41 -26.20 -12.18
N LEU A 8 4.07 -25.27 -13.09
CA LEU A 8 4.23 -23.83 -12.85
C LEU A 8 3.44 -23.34 -11.62
N LYS A 9 2.18 -23.76 -11.48
CA LYS A 9 1.33 -23.37 -10.34
C LYS A 9 1.86 -23.91 -9.01
N ALA A 10 2.37 -25.14 -9.01
CA ALA A 10 2.99 -25.73 -7.83
C ALA A 10 4.25 -24.97 -7.41
N ARG A 11 5.12 -24.65 -8.38
CA ARG A 11 6.34 -23.86 -8.15
C ARG A 11 6.06 -22.45 -7.63
N LEU A 12 5.05 -21.77 -8.19
CA LEU A 12 4.64 -20.44 -7.70
C LEU A 12 4.14 -20.48 -6.27
N ARG A 13 3.33 -21.48 -5.89
CA ARG A 13 2.84 -21.63 -4.51
C ARG A 13 3.94 -21.92 -3.49
N ALA A 14 5.01 -22.59 -3.90
CA ALA A 14 6.14 -22.91 -3.04
C ALA A 14 7.10 -21.72 -2.84
N ALA A 15 7.03 -20.70 -3.71
CA ALA A 15 7.93 -19.56 -3.65
C ALA A 15 7.61 -18.63 -2.47
N ARG A 16 8.67 -18.00 -1.95
CA ARG A 16 8.63 -16.95 -0.92
C ARG A 16 9.15 -15.67 -1.53
N VAL A 17 8.29 -14.67 -1.58
CA VAL A 17 8.59 -13.40 -2.23
C VAL A 17 8.63 -12.29 -1.19
N LEU A 18 9.73 -11.54 -1.17
CA LEU A 18 9.88 -10.34 -0.37
C LEU A 18 9.56 -9.12 -1.23
N VAL A 19 8.61 -8.30 -0.78
CA VAL A 19 8.35 -6.99 -1.38
C VAL A 19 8.88 -5.92 -0.43
N VAL A 20 9.66 -4.98 -0.95
CA VAL A 20 10.19 -3.85 -0.19
C VAL A 20 9.83 -2.58 -0.94
N GLY A 21 9.26 -1.60 -0.24
CA GLY A 21 9.03 -0.29 -0.84
C GLY A 21 7.93 0.53 -0.21
N ASP A 22 7.51 1.56 -0.93
CA ASP A 22 6.58 2.56 -0.45
C ASP A 22 5.15 2.02 -0.52
N ALA A 23 4.59 1.64 0.64
CA ALA A 23 3.18 1.28 0.74
C ALA A 23 2.33 2.53 0.94
N MET A 24 1.13 2.51 0.37
CA MET A 24 0.17 3.60 0.50
C MET A 24 -1.25 3.07 0.63
N LEU A 25 -2.12 3.87 1.23
CA LEU A 25 -3.56 3.62 1.29
C LEU A 25 -4.23 4.45 0.19
N ASP A 26 -4.80 3.78 -0.81
CA ASP A 26 -5.65 4.43 -1.80
C ASP A 26 -7.06 4.56 -1.21
N ARG A 27 -7.49 5.79 -0.91
CA ARG A 27 -8.80 6.09 -0.32
C ARG A 27 -9.68 6.82 -1.32
N TYR A 28 -10.94 6.40 -1.43
CA TYR A 28 -11.90 6.92 -2.41
C TYR A 28 -13.16 7.40 -1.69
N LEU A 29 -13.50 8.67 -1.85
CA LEU A 29 -14.75 9.23 -1.37
C LEU A 29 -15.69 9.44 -2.55
N PHE A 30 -16.78 8.69 -2.60
CA PHE A 30 -17.81 8.81 -3.62
C PHE A 30 -18.97 9.61 -3.06
N GLY A 31 -19.42 10.63 -3.79
CA GLY A 31 -20.52 11.48 -3.34
C GLY A 31 -21.24 12.22 -4.44
N ASP A 32 -22.33 12.86 -4.06
CA ASP A 32 -23.14 13.69 -4.95
C ASP A 32 -22.62 15.13 -4.94
N VAL A 33 -22.65 15.78 -6.11
CA VAL A 33 -22.35 17.22 -6.25
C VAL A 33 -23.63 17.91 -6.71
N GLU A 34 -24.36 18.47 -5.76
CA GLU A 34 -25.67 19.09 -6.00
C GLU A 34 -25.61 20.62 -5.97
N ARG A 35 -24.60 21.20 -5.32
CA ARG A 35 -24.48 22.67 -5.16
C ARG A 35 -23.05 23.16 -5.14
N ILE A 36 -22.90 24.47 -5.32
CA ILE A 36 -21.67 25.22 -5.08
C ILE A 36 -21.69 25.77 -3.64
N SER A 37 -20.52 25.89 -3.02
CA SER A 37 -20.41 26.47 -1.67
C SER A 37 -20.79 27.95 -1.68
N PRO A 38 -21.56 28.45 -0.68
CA PRO A 38 -21.80 29.88 -0.53
C PRO A 38 -20.54 30.65 -0.06
N GLU A 39 -19.53 29.95 0.45
CA GLU A 39 -18.29 30.55 1.00
C GLU A 39 -17.19 30.74 -0.06
N ALA A 40 -17.19 29.93 -1.11
CA ALA A 40 -16.20 29.97 -2.19
C ALA A 40 -16.77 29.30 -3.46
N PRO A 41 -16.28 29.65 -4.66
CA PRO A 41 -16.77 29.09 -5.92
C PRO A 41 -16.25 27.65 -6.17
N VAL A 42 -16.50 26.74 -5.22
CA VAL A 42 -16.06 25.34 -5.23
C VAL A 42 -17.26 24.40 -5.05
N PRO A 43 -17.25 23.21 -5.68
CA PRO A 43 -18.32 22.23 -5.51
C PRO A 43 -18.35 21.65 -4.09
N VAL A 44 -19.55 21.41 -3.56
CA VAL A 44 -19.74 20.68 -2.31
C VAL A 44 -20.05 19.22 -2.62
N VAL A 45 -19.20 18.32 -2.12
CA VAL A 45 -19.38 16.87 -2.26
C VAL A 45 -20.05 16.32 -1.01
N ARG A 46 -21.25 15.75 -1.15
CA ARG A 46 -21.89 14.98 -0.08
C ARG A 46 -21.46 13.53 -0.18
N VAL A 47 -20.50 13.12 0.65
CA VAL A 47 -19.98 11.75 0.66
C VAL A 47 -21.09 10.76 1.00
N ARG A 48 -21.20 9.70 0.20
CA ARG A 48 -22.17 8.59 0.36
C ARG A 48 -21.49 7.27 0.65
N ARG A 49 -20.29 7.08 0.11
CA ARG A 49 -19.53 5.84 0.22
C ARG A 49 -18.04 6.15 0.28
N GLU A 50 -17.35 5.39 1.11
CA GLU A 50 -15.91 5.37 1.21
C GLU A 50 -15.39 3.98 0.86
N GLU A 51 -14.32 3.91 0.07
CA GLU A 51 -13.60 2.67 -0.21
C GLU A 51 -12.11 2.88 0.04
N GLU A 52 -11.47 1.85 0.57
CA GLU A 52 -10.04 1.84 0.86
C GLU A 52 -9.39 0.62 0.22
N ARG A 53 -8.22 0.81 -0.38
CA ARG A 53 -7.48 -0.24 -1.09
C ARG A 53 -6.00 -0.15 -0.77
N LEU A 54 -5.34 -1.30 -0.81
CA LEU A 54 -3.88 -1.37 -0.77
C LEU A 54 -3.31 -0.72 -2.04
N GLY A 55 -2.40 0.23 -1.87
CA GLY A 55 -1.71 0.94 -2.94
C GLY A 55 -0.19 0.76 -2.84
N GLY A 56 0.53 1.14 -3.91
CA GLY A 56 1.99 1.08 -3.95
C GLY A 56 2.54 -0.33 -3.73
N ALA A 57 3.58 -0.45 -2.92
CA ALA A 57 4.20 -1.74 -2.58
C ALA A 57 3.21 -2.73 -1.96
N ALA A 58 2.19 -2.26 -1.23
CA ALA A 58 1.15 -3.13 -0.68
C ALA A 58 0.25 -3.74 -1.76
N ASN A 59 -0.04 -3.01 -2.85
CA ASN A 59 -0.75 -3.57 -4.00
C ASN A 59 0.11 -4.59 -4.77
N VAL A 60 1.43 -4.33 -4.88
CA VAL A 60 2.37 -5.31 -5.46
C VAL A 60 2.34 -6.60 -4.65
N ALA A 61 2.45 -6.50 -3.32
CA ALA A 61 2.39 -7.65 -2.43
C ALA A 61 1.06 -8.41 -2.56
N LEU A 62 -0.06 -7.69 -2.64
CA LEU A 62 -1.38 -8.29 -2.87
C LEU A 62 -1.46 -9.05 -4.20
N ASN A 63 -0.99 -8.47 -5.29
CA ASN A 63 -0.99 -9.11 -6.61
C ASN A 63 -0.11 -10.36 -6.64
N VAL A 64 1.06 -10.31 -6.02
CA VAL A 64 1.93 -11.48 -5.88
C VAL A 64 1.23 -12.55 -5.06
N LYS A 65 0.61 -12.18 -3.94
CA LYS A 65 -0.14 -13.11 -3.07
C LYS A 65 -1.28 -13.80 -3.80
N ALA A 66 -1.99 -13.09 -4.69
CA ALA A 66 -3.08 -13.65 -5.49
C ALA A 66 -2.62 -14.79 -6.44
N LEU A 67 -1.34 -14.85 -6.80
CA LEU A 67 -0.76 -15.94 -7.60
C LEU A 67 -0.49 -17.21 -6.77
N GLY A 68 -0.57 -17.14 -5.44
CA GLY A 68 -0.36 -18.26 -4.51
C GLY A 68 0.90 -18.29 -3.63
N PRO A 69 2.04 -17.61 -3.91
CA PRO A 69 3.22 -17.67 -3.04
C PRO A 69 2.98 -17.09 -1.64
N ALA A 70 3.90 -17.41 -0.72
CA ALA A 70 4.06 -16.67 0.51
C ALA A 70 4.69 -15.29 0.21
N VAL A 71 4.15 -14.24 0.81
CA VAL A 71 4.59 -12.86 0.57
C VAL A 71 4.77 -12.15 1.90
N THR A 72 5.93 -11.51 2.04
CA THR A 72 6.25 -10.59 3.13
C THR A 72 6.49 -9.20 2.54
N LEU A 73 5.85 -8.18 3.09
CA LEU A 73 6.04 -6.78 2.75
C LEU A 73 6.88 -6.09 3.82
N ILE A 74 7.95 -5.38 3.44
CA ILE A 74 8.68 -4.45 4.29
C ILE A 74 8.39 -3.03 3.82
N THR A 75 7.93 -2.17 4.72
CA THR A 75 7.59 -0.78 4.40
C THR A 75 7.59 0.12 5.64
N ALA A 76 7.79 1.42 5.44
CA ALA A 76 7.66 2.44 6.49
C ALA A 76 6.24 3.00 6.52
N VAL A 77 5.69 3.18 7.73
CA VAL A 77 4.35 3.74 7.95
C VAL A 77 4.37 4.68 9.15
N GLY A 78 3.39 5.58 9.21
CA GLY A 78 3.16 6.44 10.36
C GLY A 78 2.67 5.67 11.58
N ASN A 79 2.47 6.39 12.69
CA ASN A 79 1.70 5.90 13.83
C ASN A 79 0.27 6.46 13.84
N ASP A 80 -0.45 6.29 12.73
CA ASP A 80 -1.71 6.95 12.45
C ASP A 80 -2.84 5.98 12.09
N GLU A 81 -4.02 6.53 11.81
CA GLU A 81 -5.18 5.74 11.41
C GLU A 81 -4.96 5.01 10.07
N PRO A 82 -4.41 5.64 9.02
CA PRO A 82 -4.15 4.95 7.76
C PRO A 82 -3.17 3.78 7.89
N ALA A 83 -2.16 3.85 8.77
CA ALA A 83 -1.28 2.71 9.07
C ALA A 83 -2.07 1.49 9.58
N ARG A 84 -2.99 1.71 10.53
CA ARG A 84 -3.81 0.64 11.11
C ARG A 84 -4.77 0.05 10.07
N ARG A 85 -5.32 0.88 9.18
CA ARG A 85 -6.16 0.42 8.07
C ARG A 85 -5.37 -0.40 7.05
N LEU A 86 -4.19 0.07 6.66
CA LEU A 86 -3.29 -0.64 5.75
C LEU A 86 -2.90 -2.01 6.32
N GLU A 87 -2.49 -2.07 7.59
CA GLU A 87 -2.15 -3.30 8.30
C GLU A 87 -3.34 -4.28 8.35
N SER A 88 -4.54 -3.78 8.67
CA SER A 88 -5.77 -4.60 8.68
C SER A 88 -6.09 -5.18 7.30
N LEU A 89 -5.93 -4.39 6.23
CA LEU A 89 -6.15 -4.83 4.86
C LEU A 89 -5.10 -5.87 4.41
N LEU A 90 -3.84 -5.71 4.79
CA LEU A 90 -2.78 -6.70 4.53
C LEU A 90 -3.08 -8.04 5.20
N GLN A 91 -3.47 -7.99 6.49
CA GLN A 91 -3.86 -9.18 7.26
C GLN A 91 -5.07 -9.89 6.65
N ALA A 92 -6.10 -9.14 6.23
CA ALA A 92 -7.29 -9.70 5.59
C ALA A 92 -6.98 -10.47 4.29
N HIS A 93 -5.89 -10.12 3.60
CA HIS A 93 -5.43 -10.81 2.39
C HIS A 93 -4.28 -11.80 2.65
N ALA A 94 -3.97 -12.09 3.92
CA ALA A 94 -2.89 -12.99 4.33
C ALA A 94 -1.51 -12.62 3.73
N VAL A 95 -1.25 -11.32 3.62
CA VAL A 95 0.07 -10.76 3.32
C VAL A 95 0.77 -10.50 4.66
N GLU A 96 1.92 -11.13 4.88
CA GLU A 96 2.75 -10.84 6.05
C GLU A 96 3.39 -9.46 5.87
N SER A 97 3.53 -8.68 6.94
CA SER A 97 4.09 -7.34 6.86
C SER A 97 5.00 -7.02 8.03
N LEU A 98 6.14 -6.42 7.73
CA LEU A 98 7.01 -5.74 8.68
C LEU A 98 6.91 -4.24 8.45
N LEU A 99 6.32 -3.56 9.43
CA LEU A 99 5.99 -2.15 9.35
C LEU A 99 6.94 -1.35 10.23
N GLY A 100 7.83 -0.58 9.61
CA GLY A 100 8.68 0.38 10.30
C GLY A 100 7.85 1.58 10.70
N ARG A 101 7.50 1.68 11.98
CA ARG A 101 6.63 2.76 12.48
C ARG A 101 7.45 3.99 12.83
N ASP A 102 7.18 5.08 12.12
CA ASP A 102 7.73 6.39 12.40
C ASP A 102 6.61 7.32 12.91
N PRO A 103 6.65 7.80 14.17
CA PRO A 103 5.66 8.73 14.70
C PRO A 103 5.56 10.08 13.98
N LYS A 104 6.60 10.49 13.24
CA LYS A 104 6.63 11.75 12.48
C LYS A 104 6.25 11.57 11.01
N LEU A 105 6.15 10.34 10.55
CA LEU A 105 5.71 10.01 9.19
C LEU A 105 4.17 10.03 9.14
N TYR A 106 3.64 10.64 8.09
CA TYR A 106 2.30 10.38 7.63
C TYR A 106 2.34 9.12 6.77
N THR A 107 1.58 8.10 7.16
CA THR A 107 1.35 6.96 6.27
C THR A 107 0.84 7.49 4.93
N CYS A 108 1.46 7.07 3.83
CA CYS A 108 1.15 7.62 2.53
C CYS A 108 -0.33 7.33 2.17
N VAL A 109 -1.12 8.38 1.95
CA VAL A 109 -2.52 8.27 1.52
C VAL A 109 -2.73 9.01 0.21
N LYS A 110 -3.40 8.35 -0.73
CA LYS A 110 -3.88 8.95 -1.98
C LYS A 110 -5.39 9.02 -1.94
N LEU A 111 -5.91 10.13 -1.41
CA LEU A 111 -7.34 10.38 -1.28
C LEU A 111 -7.90 10.94 -2.59
N ARG A 112 -8.87 10.25 -3.18
CA ARG A 112 -9.56 10.69 -4.40
C ARG A 112 -11.01 10.98 -4.08
N VAL A 113 -11.44 12.22 -4.33
CA VAL A 113 -12.84 12.62 -4.19
C VAL A 113 -13.51 12.53 -5.55
N ILE A 114 -14.58 11.76 -5.63
CA ILE A 114 -15.28 11.42 -6.88
C ILE A 114 -16.73 11.87 -6.76
N GLY A 115 -17.19 12.65 -7.74
CA GLY A 115 -18.59 13.07 -7.86
C GLY A 115 -19.09 12.96 -9.28
N ARG A 116 -20.34 12.52 -9.45
CA ARG A 116 -20.96 12.25 -10.78
C ARG A 116 -20.06 11.37 -11.68
N SER A 117 -19.42 10.36 -11.09
CA SER A 117 -18.45 9.45 -11.75
C SER A 117 -17.21 10.13 -12.34
N GLN A 118 -16.87 11.36 -11.90
CA GLN A 118 -15.64 12.05 -12.27
C GLN A 118 -14.80 12.35 -11.02
N GLN A 119 -13.47 12.23 -11.14
CA GLN A 119 -12.57 12.62 -10.05
C GLN A 119 -12.45 14.14 -10.00
N LEU A 120 -12.80 14.72 -8.86
CA LEU A 120 -12.83 16.16 -8.64
C LEU A 120 -11.50 16.68 -8.10
N VAL A 121 -10.94 15.98 -7.12
CA VAL A 121 -9.67 16.34 -6.49
C VAL A 121 -8.93 15.10 -6.00
N ARG A 122 -7.61 15.18 -6.00
CA ARG A 122 -6.72 14.26 -5.31
C ARG A 122 -6.00 14.99 -4.19
N VAL A 123 -6.03 14.41 -2.99
CA VAL A 123 -5.31 14.91 -1.82
C VAL A 123 -4.31 13.85 -1.41
N ASP A 124 -3.04 14.25 -1.35
CA ASP A 124 -1.93 13.38 -1.02
C ASP A 124 -1.43 13.73 0.38
N PHE A 125 -1.37 12.73 1.27
CA PHE A 125 -0.74 12.85 2.58
C PHE A 125 0.55 12.05 2.54
N GLU A 126 1.70 12.73 2.59
CA GLU A 126 3.01 12.08 2.53
C GLU A 126 4.11 13.03 3.02
N ASN A 127 5.13 12.44 3.62
CA ASN A 127 6.44 13.03 3.91
C ASN A 127 7.49 11.90 3.94
N GLN A 128 8.72 12.22 4.31
CA GLN A 128 9.83 11.25 4.32
C GLN A 128 10.02 10.63 5.72
N PRO A 129 10.38 9.34 5.80
CA PRO A 129 10.68 8.66 7.05
C PRO A 129 12.02 9.10 7.65
N ASP A 130 12.15 9.01 8.97
CA ASP A 130 13.39 9.22 9.71
C ASP A 130 14.42 8.10 9.40
N HIS A 131 15.70 8.47 9.35
CA HIS A 131 16.80 7.54 9.04
C HIS A 131 16.90 6.33 9.99
N GLU A 132 16.54 6.50 11.27
CA GLU A 132 16.55 5.41 12.25
C GLU A 132 15.55 4.30 11.90
N VAL A 133 14.37 4.69 11.40
CA VAL A 133 13.34 3.73 10.97
C VAL A 133 13.79 2.96 9.73
N LEU A 134 14.45 3.64 8.79
CA LEU A 134 15.03 2.99 7.61
C LEU A 134 16.13 1.99 7.99
N SER A 135 16.97 2.31 8.97
CA SER A 135 17.99 1.40 9.49
C SER A 135 17.38 0.14 10.13
N GLY A 136 16.27 0.31 10.86
CA GLY A 136 15.48 -0.82 11.38
C GLY A 136 14.96 -1.72 10.27
N LEU A 137 14.37 -1.12 9.22
CA LEU A 137 13.86 -1.87 8.06
C LEU A 137 14.98 -2.58 7.27
N LEU A 138 16.17 -1.97 7.17
CA LEU A 138 17.34 -2.60 6.57
C LEU A 138 17.80 -3.83 7.37
N SER A 139 17.71 -3.77 8.69
CA SER A 139 18.01 -4.90 9.57
C SER A 139 17.01 -6.04 9.37
N ASP A 140 15.72 -5.73 9.26
CA ASP A 140 14.67 -6.69 8.92
C ASP A 140 14.86 -7.32 7.54
N PHE A 141 15.19 -6.51 6.55
CA PHE A 141 15.53 -6.96 5.21
C PHE A 141 16.67 -7.97 5.24
N THR A 142 17.79 -7.63 5.89
CA THR A 142 18.98 -8.48 5.97
C THR A 142 18.69 -9.82 6.63
N ARG A 143 17.79 -9.84 7.61
CA ARG A 143 17.35 -11.06 8.31
C ARG A 143 16.47 -11.96 7.45
N ILE A 144 15.61 -11.40 6.60
CA ILE A 144 14.62 -12.14 5.83
C ILE A 144 15.12 -12.57 4.46
N VAL A 145 15.89 -11.71 3.77
CA VAL A 145 16.30 -11.94 2.38
C VAL A 145 16.94 -13.32 2.11
N PRO A 146 17.73 -13.95 3.01
CA PRO A 146 18.29 -15.28 2.76
C PRO A 146 17.23 -16.39 2.72
N ARG A 147 15.99 -16.11 3.15
CA ARG A 147 14.85 -17.03 3.19
C ARG A 147 13.86 -16.75 2.07
N CYS A 148 14.19 -15.92 1.09
CA CYS A 148 13.30 -15.58 -0.01
C CYS A 148 13.87 -16.10 -1.33
N ASP A 149 12.98 -16.47 -2.25
CA ASP A 149 13.35 -16.93 -3.58
C ASP A 149 13.42 -15.75 -4.57
N ALA A 150 12.73 -14.65 -4.27
CA ALA A 150 12.76 -13.41 -5.04
C ALA A 150 12.53 -12.18 -4.14
N VAL A 151 13.09 -11.05 -4.57
CA VAL A 151 12.88 -9.73 -3.97
C VAL A 151 12.33 -8.79 -5.04
N LEU A 152 11.27 -8.04 -4.71
CA LEU A 152 10.74 -6.95 -5.53
C LEU A 152 10.89 -5.63 -4.80
N PHE A 153 11.59 -4.70 -5.44
CA PHE A 153 11.68 -3.31 -4.99
C PHE A 153 10.62 -2.48 -5.71
N SER A 154 9.76 -1.82 -4.93
CA SER A 154 8.65 -1.00 -5.42
C SER A 154 8.80 0.44 -4.95
N ASP A 155 9.66 1.18 -5.64
CA ASP A 155 10.03 2.56 -5.32
C ASP A 155 9.08 3.58 -5.95
N TYR A 156 8.55 4.48 -5.13
CA TYR A 156 7.72 5.62 -5.55
C TYR A 156 8.36 6.97 -5.16
N GLY A 157 9.64 6.98 -4.81
CA GLY A 157 10.38 8.16 -4.41
C GLY A 157 9.90 8.75 -3.09
N LYS A 158 9.38 7.94 -2.17
CA LYS A 158 8.93 8.39 -0.83
C LYS A 158 9.98 8.20 0.26
N GLY A 159 11.17 7.73 -0.11
CA GLY A 159 12.31 7.60 0.77
C GLY A 159 12.28 6.34 1.63
N GLY A 160 11.39 5.37 1.34
CA GLY A 160 11.33 4.08 2.02
C GLY A 160 12.30 3.02 1.49
N LEU A 161 13.09 3.35 0.46
CA LEU A 161 14.03 2.46 -0.22
C LEU A 161 15.42 3.08 -0.36
#